data_AF-A0A3D2S8W4-F1
#
_entry.id   AF-A0A3D2S8W4-F1
#
_cell.length_a   1.000
_cell.length_b   1.000
_cell.length_c   1.000
_cell.angle_alpha   90.00
_cell.angle_beta   90.00
_cell.angle_gamma   90.00
#
_symmetry.space_group_name_H-M   'P 1'
#
loop_
_entity.id
_entity.type
_entity.pdbx_description
1 polymer ?
#
loop_
_entity_poly.entity_id
_entity_poly.type
_entity_poly.pdbx_seq_one_letter_code
_entity_poly.pdbx_strand_id
1 'polypeptide(L)'
;MAYNPQYTGWIKGKAVNDNEIGIVSFRESGVPGTHVINYISHEDEITVIHKAHNRRGFATGAYNAIKWLPGKKGVFTMKDVLHLSQD
;
A
#
# COMPACT_ATOMS: atom_id res chain seq x y z
N MET A 1 -2.50 -13.87 -5.11
CA MET A 1 -1.67 -13.36 -4.00
C MET A 1 -0.40 -14.19 -4.00
N ALA A 2 0.78 -13.58 -3.88
CA ALA A 2 2.01 -14.36 -3.79
C ALA A 2 1.91 -15.25 -2.53
N TYR A 3 1.90 -16.56 -2.73
CA TYR A 3 1.86 -17.52 -1.63
C TYR A 3 3.23 -17.51 -0.96
N ASN A 4 3.27 -17.09 0.30
CA ASN A 4 4.47 -17.17 1.11
C ASN A 4 4.24 -18.19 2.23
N PRO A 5 4.76 -19.43 2.11
CA PRO A 5 4.46 -20.52 3.04
C PRO A 5 4.95 -20.27 4.47
N GLN A 6 5.86 -19.31 4.66
CA GLN A 6 6.40 -19.00 5.99
C GLN A 6 5.43 -18.17 6.85
N TYR A 7 4.39 -17.56 6.25
CA TYR A 7 3.40 -16.77 6.97
C TYR A 7 2.04 -17.49 7.00
N THR A 8 1.42 -17.55 8.18
CA THR A 8 0.13 -18.20 8.43
C THR A 8 -1.05 -17.29 8.15
N GLY A 9 -0.84 -15.98 8.13
CA GLY A 9 -1.86 -15.00 7.73
C GLY A 9 -1.69 -13.62 8.35
N TRP A 10 -2.73 -12.82 8.18
CA TRP A 10 -2.84 -11.47 8.74
C TRP A 10 -3.63 -11.51 10.05
N ILE A 11 -3.16 -10.81 11.07
CA ILE A 11 -3.88 -10.68 12.34
C ILE A 11 -4.14 -9.21 12.68
N LYS A 12 -5.23 -8.96 13.42
CA LYS A 12 -5.51 -7.63 13.96
C LYS A 12 -4.66 -7.40 15.21
N GLY A 13 -3.92 -6.29 15.24
CA GLY A 13 -3.03 -5.94 16.34
C GLY A 13 -1.58 -6.36 16.08
N LYS A 14 -0.78 -6.40 17.14
CA LYS A 14 0.63 -6.80 17.06
C LYS A 14 0.71 -8.32 16.90
N ALA A 15 1.52 -8.78 15.95
CA ALA A 15 1.86 -10.20 15.79
C ALA A 15 2.36 -10.79 17.11
N VAL A 16 1.90 -11.99 17.45
CA VAL A 16 2.35 -12.72 18.64
C VAL A 16 3.36 -13.79 18.24
N ASN A 17 3.18 -14.36 17.04
CA ASN A 17 4.08 -15.36 16.47
C ASN A 17 4.83 -14.78 15.27
N ASP A 18 6.06 -15.26 15.04
CA ASP A 18 6.93 -14.79 13.95
C ASP A 18 6.38 -15.08 12.54
N ASN A 19 5.45 -16.03 12.43
CA ASN A 19 4.77 -16.38 11.19
C ASN A 19 3.47 -15.60 10.95
N GLU A 20 3.14 -14.62 11.78
CA GLU A 20 1.96 -13.77 11.62
C GLU A 20 2.33 -12.38 11.11
N ILE A 21 1.44 -11.79 10.30
CA ILE A 21 1.58 -10.39 9.88
C ILE A 21 0.58 -9.55 10.67
N GLY A 22 1.09 -8.79 11.64
CA GLY A 22 0.28 -7.92 12.49
C GLY A 22 -0.15 -6.63 11.78
N ILE A 23 -1.44 -6.31 11.82
CA ILE A 23 -1.99 -5.04 11.34
C ILE A 23 -2.47 -4.21 12.53
N VAL A 24 -1.70 -3.17 12.86
CA VAL A 24 -2.07 -2.20 13.90
C VAL A 24 -2.73 -0.99 13.24
N SER A 25 -3.86 -0.55 13.79
CA SER A 25 -4.65 0.55 13.25
C SER A 25 -4.88 1.62 14.31
N PHE A 26 -4.54 2.86 13.97
CA PHE A 26 -4.84 4.04 14.79
C PHE A 26 -6.00 4.83 14.17
N ARG A 27 -6.73 5.57 15.01
CA ARG A 27 -7.82 6.46 14.60
C ARG A 27 -7.59 7.81 15.27
N GLU A 28 -7.14 8.76 14.47
CA GLU A 28 -6.71 10.07 14.95
C GLU A 28 -7.43 11.17 14.16
N SER A 29 -7.95 12.16 14.87
CA SER A 29 -8.60 13.31 14.23
C SER A 29 -7.58 14.11 13.42
N GLY A 30 -7.98 14.59 12.24
CA GLY A 30 -7.13 15.40 11.38
C GLY A 30 -6.04 14.63 10.62
N VAL A 31 -5.93 13.32 10.78
CA VAL A 31 -5.00 12.47 10.00
C VAL A 31 -5.75 11.85 8.81
N PRO A 32 -5.49 12.28 7.56
CA PRO A 32 -6.18 11.74 6.39
C PRO A 32 -5.87 10.26 6.14
N GLY A 33 -4.63 9.86 6.45
CA GLY A 33 -4.16 8.48 6.37
C GLY A 33 -2.65 8.40 6.31
N THR A 34 -2.07 7.57 7.19
CA THR A 34 -0.66 7.18 7.15
C THR A 34 -0.60 5.67 7.16
N HIS A 35 0.08 5.08 6.18
CA HIS A 35 0.34 3.64 6.11
C HIS A 35 1.84 3.44 6.28
N VAL A 36 2.20 2.48 7.14
CA VAL A 36 3.57 2.16 7.48
C VAL A 36 3.72 0.65 7.36
N ILE A 37 4.77 0.22 6.66
CA ILE A 37 5.19 -1.18 6.59
C ILE A 37 6.62 -1.23 7.09
N ASN A 38 6.84 -2.04 8.13
CA ASN A 38 8.16 -2.24 8.71
C ASN A 38 8.61 -3.68 8.44
N TYR A 39 9.82 -3.82 7.94
CA TYR A 39 10.55 -5.07 7.82
C TYR A 39 11.73 -4.96 8.78
N ILE A 40 11.74 -5.79 9.82
CA ILE A 40 12.72 -5.70 10.91
C ILE A 40 13.40 -7.06 11.03
N SER A 41 14.72 -7.08 10.96
CA SER A 41 15.57 -8.20 11.39
C SER A 41 16.37 -7.81 12.64
N HIS A 42 17.27 -8.69 13.07
CA HIS A 42 18.18 -8.37 14.17
C HIS A 42 19.24 -7.32 13.75
N GLU A 43 19.62 -7.32 12.47
CA GLU A 43 20.68 -6.47 11.92
C GLU A 43 20.14 -5.18 11.31
N ASP A 44 18.99 -5.24 10.63
CA ASP A 44 18.49 -4.16 9.77
C ASP A 44 17.00 -3.87 9.97
N GLU A 45 16.63 -2.63 9.72
CA GLU A 45 15.23 -2.20 9.62
C GLU A 45 14.99 -1.44 8.32
N ILE A 46 13.97 -1.85 7.57
CA ILE A 46 13.47 -1.16 6.39
C ILE A 46 12.03 -0.75 6.64
N THR A 47 11.77 0.55 6.52
CA THR A 47 10.44 1.13 6.72
C THR A 47 9.95 1.82 5.45
N VAL A 48 8.75 1.46 4.99
CA VAL A 48 8.07 2.09 3.86
C VAL A 48 6.85 2.84 4.36
N ILE A 49 6.83 4.17 4.17
CA ILE A 49 5.78 5.06 4.67
C ILE A 49 5.07 5.74 3.50
N HIS A 50 3.75 5.66 3.49
CA HIS A 50 2.90 6.53 2.69
C HIS A 50 2.05 7.41 3.61
N LYS A 51 2.36 8.71 3.63
CA LYS A 51 1.65 9.70 4.44
C LYS A 51 0.88 10.67 3.56
N ALA A 52 -0.45 10.66 3.66
CA ALA A 52 -1.31 11.61 2.97
C ALA A 52 -1.51 12.87 3.81
N HIS A 53 -1.01 14.01 3.32
CA HIS A 53 -1.21 15.30 3.99
C HIS A 53 -2.62 15.87 3.78
N ASN A 54 -3.28 15.52 2.66
CA ASN A 54 -4.65 15.89 2.32
C ASN A 54 -5.13 15.02 1.15
N ARG A 55 -6.34 15.29 0.62
CA ARG A 55 -6.95 14.50 -0.46
C ARG A 55 -6.52 14.88 -1.89
N ARG A 56 -5.70 15.93 -2.06
CA ARG A 56 -5.32 16.45 -3.38
C ARG A 56 -4.46 15.45 -4.18
N GLY A 57 -3.66 14.63 -3.52
CA GLY A 57 -2.87 13.59 -4.17
C GLY A 57 -3.74 12.59 -4.94
N PHE A 58 -4.85 12.14 -4.33
CA PHE A 58 -5.80 11.22 -4.98
C PHE A 58 -6.50 11.88 -6.18
N ALA A 59 -6.95 13.13 -6.03
CA ALA A 59 -7.58 13.89 -7.12
C ALA A 59 -6.61 14.09 -8.31
N THR A 60 -5.33 14.36 -8.02
CA THR A 60 -4.28 14.50 -9.04
C THR A 60 -4.04 13.16 -9.75
N GLY A 61 -4.00 12.04 -9.02
CA GLY A 61 -3.89 10.70 -9.61
C GLY A 61 -5.04 10.37 -10.55
N ALA A 62 -6.28 10.64 -10.14
CA ALA A 62 -7.47 10.46 -10.99
C ALA A 62 -7.41 11.35 -12.26
N TYR A 63 -7.00 12.61 -12.12
CA TYR A 63 -6.82 13.50 -13.26
C TYR A 63 -5.74 13.01 -14.25
N ASN A 64 -4.64 12.47 -13.74
CA ASN A 64 -3.59 11.88 -14.58
C ASN A 64 -4.10 10.62 -15.29
N ALA A 65 -4.89 9.77 -14.62
CA ALA A 65 -5.50 8.60 -15.24
C ALA A 65 -6.44 8.99 -16.41
N ILE A 66 -7.23 10.07 -16.26
CA ILE A 66 -8.07 10.61 -17.33
C ILE A 66 -7.24 11.02 -18.55
N LYS A 67 -6.11 11.70 -18.33
CA LYS A 67 -5.19 12.11 -19.41
C LYS A 67 -4.53 10.93 -20.11
N TRP A 68 -4.31 9.84 -19.39
CA TRP A 68 -3.66 8.63 -19.91
C TRP A 68 -4.61 7.75 -20.74
N LEU A 69 -5.92 7.81 -20.46
CA LEU A 69 -6.96 6.98 -21.06
C LEU A 69 -7.23 7.11 -22.58
N PRO A 70 -6.95 8.23 -23.29
CA PRO A 70 -7.33 8.39 -24.69
C PRO A 70 -6.86 7.23 -25.59
N GLY A 71 -7.79 6.71 -26.40
CA GLY A 71 -7.54 5.60 -27.33
C GLY A 71 -7.47 4.21 -26.69
N LYS A 72 -7.56 4.09 -25.36
CA LYS A 72 -7.50 2.80 -24.64
C LYS A 72 -8.89 2.22 -24.40
N LYS A 73 -9.00 0.89 -24.49
CA LYS A 73 -10.23 0.13 -24.20
C LYS A 73 -9.88 -1.03 -23.27
N GLY A 74 -10.65 -1.19 -22.20
CA GLY A 74 -10.43 -2.23 -21.19
C GLY A 74 -10.58 -1.71 -19.77
N VAL A 75 -10.27 -2.58 -18.81
CA VAL A 75 -10.21 -2.24 -17.38
C VAL A 75 -8.75 -2.02 -17.01
N PHE A 76 -8.45 -0.87 -16.45
CA PHE A 76 -7.09 -0.47 -16.07
C PHE A 76 -7.00 -0.15 -14.59
N THR A 77 -5.79 -0.22 -14.07
CA THR A 77 -5.43 0.07 -12.69
C THR A 77 -4.41 1.21 -12.64
N MET A 78 -4.13 1.72 -11.43
CA MET A 78 -3.04 2.69 -11.26
C MET A 78 -1.66 2.11 -11.57
N LYS A 79 -1.49 0.78 -11.60
CA LYS A 79 -0.23 0.19 -12.06
C LYS A 79 0.00 0.48 -13.55
N ASP A 80 -1.04 0.41 -14.36
CA ASP A 80 -0.96 0.70 -15.80
C ASP A 80 -0.66 2.19 -16.04
N VAL A 81 -1.35 3.07 -15.28
CA VAL A 81 -1.14 4.52 -15.34
C VAL A 81 0.27 4.92 -14.93
N LEU A 82 0.85 4.22 -13.95
CA LEU A 82 2.19 4.50 -13.41
C LEU A 82 3.30 3.69 -14.09
N HIS A 83 2.97 2.90 -15.11
CA HIS A 83 3.92 2.02 -15.82
C HIS A 83 4.63 1.01 -14.89
N LEU A 84 3.89 0.45 -13.92
CA LEU A 84 4.36 -0.54 -12.94
C LEU A 84 3.76 -1.94 -13.16
N SER A 85 3.05 -2.13 -14.27
CA SER A 85 2.59 -3.46 -14.69
C SER A 85 3.81 -4.26 -15.12
N GLN A 86 3.96 -5.47 -14.57
CA GLN A 86 4.96 -6.44 -15.01
C GLN A 86 4.33 -7.35 -16.07
N ASP A 87 5.08 -7.70 -17.11
CA ASP A 87 4.69 -8.69 -18.13
C ASP A 87 4.54 -10.09 -17.54
#